data_AF-B3PCU6-F1
#
_entry.id   AF-B3PCU6-F1
#
_cell.length_a   1.000
_cell.length_b   1.000
_cell.length_c   1.000
_cell.angle_alpha   90.00
_cell.angle_beta   90.00
_cell.angle_gamma   90.00
#
_symmetry.space_group_name_H-M   'P 1'
#
loop_
_entity.id
_entity.type
_entity.pdbx_description
1 polymer ?
#
loop_
_entity_poly.entity_id
_entity_poly.type
_entity_poly.pdbx_seq_one_letter_code
_entity_poly.pdbx_strand_id
1 'polypeptide(L)'
;MSQHGNLSAVLNIDNYLSNIKARGATCFDAATPLSVYAQDIQQHHQFTHFTQAFITGFGTAGSYLFAMLTQIPKGIFRGAYSLGWQDDITLPIPPCHNNSALEWKERCSELILHTYPLPSTPWRLFNTHPLKDLQAAIDYYTQAWAKSELLLIGFSMGADVMPFMVNRLDANTKHKIRSVNLLNPANTVDFVFHVSGWFSTAGELPYKLYPEMKDWTQWPVNCFYSETQDSLCETIKANLPQKPDNQQLFYLSGDHHFNGNYQQLIKWILANSKVPVR
;
A
#
# COMPACT_ATOMS: atom_id res chain seq x y z
N MET A 1 24.05 6.70 -11.70
CA MET A 1 23.63 6.51 -13.10
C MET A 1 22.50 5.49 -13.11
N SER A 2 21.23 5.92 -13.24
CA SER A 2 20.16 5.03 -13.69
C SER A 2 19.72 5.53 -15.08
N GLN A 3 20.09 4.79 -16.13
CA GLN A 3 19.59 5.07 -17.48
C GLN A 3 18.19 4.50 -17.71
N HIS A 4 17.55 3.94 -16.67
CA HIS A 4 16.21 3.35 -16.71
C HIS A 4 15.43 3.62 -15.41
N GLY A 5 15.22 4.89 -15.07
CA GLY A 5 14.36 5.29 -13.95
C GLY A 5 13.32 6.32 -14.39
N ASN A 6 12.10 6.23 -13.87
CA ASN A 6 11.12 7.31 -13.98
C ASN A 6 11.50 8.43 -13.00
N LEU A 7 11.57 9.66 -13.48
CA LEU A 7 11.76 10.83 -12.63
C LEU A 7 10.53 11.03 -11.74
N SER A 8 10.76 11.21 -10.44
CA SER A 8 9.71 11.38 -9.44
C SER A 8 9.96 12.66 -8.66
N ALA A 9 8.89 13.40 -8.39
CA ALA A 9 8.91 14.58 -7.54
C ALA A 9 7.82 14.45 -6.47
N VAL A 10 8.13 14.90 -5.26
CA VAL A 10 7.24 14.80 -4.11
C VAL A 10 6.81 16.20 -3.70
N LEU A 11 5.51 16.36 -3.49
CA LEU A 11 4.88 17.62 -3.11
C LEU A 11 4.05 17.42 -1.86
N ASN A 12 4.06 18.42 -0.98
CA ASN A 12 3.17 18.47 0.17
C ASN A 12 1.96 19.35 -0.17
N ILE A 13 0.76 18.75 -0.10
CA ILE A 13 -0.50 19.44 -0.41
C ILE A 13 -0.83 20.54 0.62
N ASP A 14 -0.44 20.39 1.87
CA ASP A 14 -0.73 21.37 2.93
C ASP A 14 -0.03 22.70 2.68
N ASN A 15 1.19 22.66 2.12
CA ASN A 15 1.92 23.85 1.70
C ASN A 15 1.20 24.59 0.57
N TYR A 16 0.58 23.86 -0.35
CA TYR A 16 -0.22 24.44 -1.43
C TYR A 16 -1.50 25.07 -0.86
N LEU A 17 -2.24 24.34 -0.03
CA LEU A 17 -3.50 24.79 0.57
C LEU A 17 -3.32 26.01 1.47
N SER A 18 -2.27 26.04 2.29
CA SER A 18 -2.00 27.15 3.23
C SER A 18 -1.75 28.48 2.50
N ASN A 19 -1.25 28.42 1.26
CA ASN A 19 -0.87 29.61 0.48
C ASN A 19 -1.86 29.96 -0.63
N ILE A 20 -2.92 29.17 -0.82
CA ILE A 20 -3.79 29.28 -1.99
C ILE A 20 -4.53 30.63 -2.04
N LYS A 21 -5.02 31.12 -0.89
CA LYS A 21 -5.66 32.45 -0.78
C LYS A 21 -4.67 33.59 -0.97
N ALA A 22 -3.47 33.46 -0.42
CA ALA A 22 -2.42 34.48 -0.56
C ALA A 22 -1.97 34.66 -2.02
N ARG A 23 -2.17 33.65 -2.86
CA ARG A 23 -1.93 33.69 -4.31
C ARG A 23 -3.10 34.28 -5.12
N GLY A 24 -4.15 34.78 -4.45
CA GLY A 24 -5.32 35.36 -5.11
C GLY A 24 -6.28 34.35 -5.74
N ALA A 25 -6.16 33.06 -5.42
CA ALA A 25 -7.05 32.04 -5.94
C ALA A 25 -8.46 32.18 -5.34
N THR A 26 -9.46 32.14 -6.22
CA THR A 26 -10.89 32.18 -5.85
C THR A 26 -11.52 30.79 -5.77
N CYS A 27 -10.85 29.78 -6.35
CA CYS A 27 -11.28 28.39 -6.32
C CYS A 27 -10.11 27.40 -6.29
N PHE A 28 -10.36 26.16 -5.90
CA PHE A 28 -9.37 25.09 -5.74
C PHE A 28 -8.97 24.48 -7.09
N ASP A 29 -7.90 25.00 -7.69
CA ASP A 29 -7.24 24.44 -8.87
C ASP A 29 -5.78 24.05 -8.58
N ALA A 30 -5.59 22.81 -8.14
CA ALA A 30 -4.26 22.23 -7.96
C ALA A 30 -3.69 21.62 -9.26
N ALA A 31 -4.53 21.37 -10.28
CA ALA A 31 -4.12 20.63 -11.48
C ALA A 31 -3.20 21.46 -12.37
N THR A 32 -3.59 22.71 -12.61
CA THR A 32 -2.82 23.64 -13.43
C THR A 32 -1.40 23.84 -12.91
N PRO A 33 -1.19 24.29 -11.66
CA PRO A 33 0.17 24.49 -11.14
C PRO A 33 0.97 23.19 -11.07
N LEU A 34 0.32 22.05 -10.81
CA LEU A 34 0.99 20.75 -10.79
C LEU A 34 1.44 20.30 -12.18
N SER A 35 0.62 20.53 -13.21
CA SER A 35 0.99 20.21 -14.59
C SER A 35 2.14 21.09 -15.11
N VAL A 36 2.15 22.38 -14.74
CA VAL A 36 3.25 23.30 -15.05
C VAL A 36 4.53 22.87 -14.34
N TYR A 37 4.44 22.50 -13.06
CA TYR A 37 5.58 22.00 -12.30
C TYR A 37 6.16 20.70 -12.90
N ALA A 38 5.31 19.78 -13.35
CA ALA A 38 5.76 18.57 -14.03
C ALA A 38 6.47 18.87 -15.36
N GLN A 39 6.07 19.93 -16.08
CA GLN A 39 6.76 20.38 -17.29
C GLN A 39 8.09 21.05 -16.97
N ASP A 40 8.14 21.91 -15.96
CA ASP A 40 9.35 22.59 -15.50
C ASP A 40 10.46 21.59 -15.12
N ILE A 41 10.09 20.56 -14.35
CA ILE A 41 10.99 19.45 -14.01
C ILE A 41 11.51 18.74 -15.28
N GLN A 42 10.63 18.40 -16.22
CA GLN A 42 11.02 17.71 -17.45
C GLN A 42 11.96 18.57 -18.31
N GLN A 43 11.73 19.88 -18.35
CA GLN A 43 12.60 20.83 -19.03
C GLN A 43 13.96 20.94 -18.33
N HIS A 44 13.98 21.05 -17.00
CA HIS A 44 15.21 21.13 -16.22
C HIS A 44 16.09 19.88 -16.37
N HIS A 45 15.45 18.71 -16.47
CA HIS A 45 16.13 17.42 -16.71
C HIS A 45 16.29 17.06 -18.19
N GLN A 46 16.06 18.00 -19.10
CA GLN A 46 16.33 17.87 -20.54
C GLN A 46 15.65 16.66 -21.20
N PHE A 47 14.40 16.39 -20.84
CA PHE A 47 13.61 15.35 -21.48
C PHE A 47 13.43 15.68 -22.98
N THR A 48 13.59 14.68 -23.85
CA THR A 48 13.48 14.87 -25.31
C THR A 48 12.04 15.18 -25.75
N HIS A 49 11.05 14.70 -24.99
CA HIS A 49 9.64 14.98 -25.19
C HIS A 49 8.91 15.10 -23.85
N PHE A 50 7.91 15.97 -23.79
CA PHE A 50 7.02 16.05 -22.63
C PHE A 50 6.13 14.81 -22.56
N THR A 51 6.14 14.19 -21.39
CA THR A 51 5.26 13.09 -21.03
C THR A 51 4.27 13.56 -19.97
N GLN A 52 3.03 13.11 -20.09
CA GLN A 52 2.02 13.34 -19.06
C GLN A 52 2.43 12.63 -17.77
N ALA A 53 2.41 13.35 -16.66
CA ALA A 53 2.72 12.77 -15.37
C ALA A 53 1.67 11.74 -14.95
N PHE A 54 2.12 10.73 -14.22
CA PHE A 54 1.27 9.86 -13.43
C PHE A 54 1.34 10.34 -11.97
N ILE A 55 0.20 10.55 -11.32
CA ILE A 55 0.16 11.13 -9.97
C ILE A 55 -0.29 10.11 -8.93
N THR A 56 0.41 10.05 -7.81
CA THR A 56 -0.02 9.27 -6.64
C THR A 56 -0.25 10.19 -5.45
N GLY A 57 -1.44 10.13 -4.85
CA GLY A 57 -1.80 10.86 -3.64
C GLY A 57 -1.91 9.92 -2.45
N PHE A 58 -1.29 10.28 -1.32
CA PHE A 58 -1.28 9.48 -0.09
C PHE A 58 -2.04 10.20 1.03
N GLY A 59 -2.85 9.46 1.79
CA GLY A 59 -3.70 10.01 2.85
C GLY A 59 -4.70 11.02 2.31
N THR A 60 -4.82 12.15 2.99
CA THR A 60 -5.65 13.29 2.55
C THR A 60 -5.24 13.83 1.17
N ALA A 61 -3.96 13.72 0.77
CA ALA A 61 -3.53 14.08 -0.58
C ALA A 61 -4.17 13.20 -1.66
N GLY A 62 -4.53 11.96 -1.33
CA GLY A 62 -5.33 11.08 -2.19
C GLY A 62 -6.73 11.65 -2.46
N SER A 63 -7.37 12.23 -1.44
CA SER A 63 -8.67 12.90 -1.54
C SER A 63 -8.60 14.19 -2.35
N TYR A 64 -7.62 15.06 -2.07
CA TYR A 64 -7.39 16.27 -2.86
C TYR A 64 -7.06 15.97 -4.33
N LEU A 65 -6.34 14.88 -4.60
CA LEU A 65 -6.00 14.44 -5.96
C LEU A 65 -7.26 14.15 -6.78
N PHE A 66 -8.23 13.41 -6.25
CA PHE A 66 -9.48 13.21 -6.99
C PHE A 66 -10.28 14.50 -7.13
N ALA A 67 -10.42 15.30 -6.06
CA ALA A 67 -11.12 16.58 -6.14
C ALA A 67 -10.54 17.44 -7.28
N MET A 68 -9.22 17.48 -7.40
CA MET A 68 -8.50 18.11 -8.50
C MET A 68 -8.80 17.45 -9.86
N LEU A 69 -8.68 16.12 -9.98
CA LEU A 69 -8.87 15.40 -11.24
C LEU A 69 -10.32 15.46 -11.78
N THR A 70 -11.29 15.63 -10.89
CA THR A 70 -12.71 15.70 -11.27
C THR A 70 -13.09 17.05 -11.90
N GLN A 71 -12.22 18.04 -11.78
CA GLN A 71 -12.41 19.39 -12.29
C GLN A 71 -11.72 19.62 -13.65
N ILE A 72 -10.94 18.65 -14.15
CA ILE A 72 -10.14 18.82 -15.37
C ILE A 72 -10.55 17.86 -16.50
N PRO A 73 -10.29 18.23 -17.76
CA PRO A 73 -10.52 17.34 -18.90
C PRO A 73 -9.51 16.18 -18.96
N LYS A 74 -9.83 15.18 -19.79
CA LYS A 74 -8.89 14.10 -20.12
C LYS A 74 -7.60 14.66 -20.77
N GLY A 75 -6.46 14.03 -20.50
CA GLY A 75 -5.20 14.32 -21.20
C GLY A 75 -4.31 15.37 -20.55
N ILE A 76 -4.61 15.83 -19.34
CA ILE A 76 -3.64 16.60 -18.54
C ILE A 76 -2.64 15.66 -17.86
N PHE A 77 -3.15 14.58 -17.24
CA PHE A 77 -2.35 13.54 -16.61
C PHE A 77 -2.60 12.18 -17.25
N ARG A 78 -1.59 11.30 -17.22
CA ARG A 78 -1.67 9.96 -17.82
C ARG A 78 -2.58 9.04 -17.02
N GLY A 79 -2.63 9.26 -15.72
CA GLY A 79 -3.42 8.49 -14.77
C GLY A 79 -3.06 8.87 -13.34
N ALA A 80 -3.81 8.34 -12.39
CA ALA A 80 -3.59 8.60 -10.99
C ALA A 80 -4.05 7.48 -10.05
N TYR A 81 -3.36 7.39 -8.90
CA TYR A 81 -3.75 6.55 -7.78
C TYR A 81 -3.96 7.38 -6.51
N SER A 82 -5.03 7.09 -5.78
CA SER A 82 -5.23 7.60 -4.42
C SER A 82 -5.08 6.45 -3.42
N LEU A 83 -4.32 6.69 -2.35
CA LEU A 83 -4.05 5.78 -1.23
C LEU A 83 -4.47 6.46 0.08
N GLY A 84 -5.11 5.74 1.00
CA GLY A 84 -5.51 6.32 2.31
C GLY A 84 -6.58 7.42 2.23
N TRP A 85 -7.52 7.24 1.30
CA TRP A 85 -8.60 8.18 0.97
C TRP A 85 -9.64 8.37 2.09
N GLN A 86 -10.12 9.60 2.22
CA GLN A 86 -11.33 10.00 2.97
C GLN A 86 -12.36 10.63 2.02
N ASP A 87 -13.65 10.37 2.25
CA ASP A 87 -14.78 10.90 1.47
C ASP A 87 -15.17 12.33 1.86
N ASP A 88 -14.60 12.86 2.94
CA ASP A 88 -14.69 14.27 3.34
C ASP A 88 -13.30 14.89 3.49
N ILE A 89 -13.15 16.13 3.04
CA ILE A 89 -11.93 16.93 3.22
C ILE A 89 -12.25 18.41 3.45
N THR A 90 -11.36 19.12 4.13
CA THR A 90 -11.47 20.57 4.31
C THR A 90 -10.76 21.30 3.18
N LEU A 91 -11.43 22.24 2.52
CA LEU A 91 -10.79 23.13 1.54
C LEU A 91 -10.93 24.58 1.98
N PRO A 92 -9.85 25.39 1.91
CA PRO A 92 -9.92 26.80 2.30
C PRO A 92 -10.76 27.65 1.32
N ILE A 93 -10.96 27.18 0.08
CA ILE A 93 -11.71 27.82 -1.00
C ILE A 93 -12.53 26.78 -1.78
N PRO A 94 -13.66 27.14 -2.39
CA PRO A 94 -14.54 26.18 -3.07
C PRO A 94 -13.87 25.55 -4.30
N PRO A 95 -14.37 24.39 -4.80
CA PRO A 95 -14.03 23.89 -6.13
C PRO A 95 -14.32 24.93 -7.23
N CYS A 96 -13.57 24.87 -8.33
CA CYS A 96 -13.71 25.77 -9.47
C CYS A 96 -14.97 25.51 -10.30
N HIS A 97 -15.46 24.27 -10.31
CA HIS A 97 -16.62 23.86 -11.09
C HIS A 97 -17.55 22.99 -10.26
N ASN A 98 -18.85 23.17 -10.48
CA ASN A 98 -19.86 22.26 -9.95
C ASN A 98 -19.72 20.92 -10.66
N ASN A 99 -19.60 19.85 -9.88
CA ASN A 99 -19.56 18.48 -10.37
C ASN A 99 -20.36 17.63 -9.39
N SER A 100 -21.19 16.70 -9.88
CA SER A 100 -21.96 15.82 -9.00
C SER A 100 -21.09 14.91 -8.12
N ALA A 101 -19.81 14.72 -8.47
CA ALA A 101 -18.84 14.02 -7.64
C ALA A 101 -18.32 14.88 -6.46
N LEU A 102 -18.59 16.19 -6.44
CA LEU A 102 -18.02 17.16 -5.51
C LEU A 102 -19.15 17.98 -4.86
N GLU A 103 -19.43 17.73 -3.60
CA GLU A 103 -20.45 18.45 -2.84
C GLU A 103 -19.78 19.43 -1.86
N TRP A 104 -19.84 20.72 -2.20
CA TRP A 104 -19.24 21.79 -1.40
C TRP A 104 -20.21 22.32 -0.33
N LYS A 105 -19.75 22.30 0.93
CA LYS A 105 -20.45 22.87 2.09
C LYS A 105 -19.74 24.13 2.57
N GLU A 106 -20.18 25.26 2.04
CA GLU A 106 -19.58 26.57 2.31
C GLU A 106 -19.48 26.93 3.81
N ARG A 107 -20.51 26.59 4.60
CA ARG A 107 -20.56 26.94 6.04
C ARG A 107 -19.42 26.32 6.85
N CYS A 108 -18.93 25.15 6.45
CA CYS A 108 -17.92 24.39 7.19
C CYS A 108 -16.58 24.30 6.44
N SER A 109 -16.48 24.92 5.26
CA SER A 109 -15.31 24.76 4.37
C SER A 109 -15.01 23.29 4.05
N GLU A 110 -16.06 22.47 3.96
CA GLU A 110 -15.99 21.02 3.80
C GLU A 110 -16.38 20.64 2.37
N LEU A 111 -15.66 19.70 1.79
CA LEU A 111 -15.95 19.11 0.49
C LEU A 111 -16.18 17.60 0.67
N ILE A 112 -17.38 17.15 0.32
CA ILE A 112 -17.72 15.73 0.24
C ILE A 112 -17.42 15.23 -1.18
N LEU A 113 -16.79 14.06 -1.25
CA LEU A 113 -16.31 13.41 -2.45
C LEU A 113 -17.10 12.15 -2.73
N HIS A 114 -17.87 12.16 -3.83
CA HIS A 114 -18.58 11.01 -4.33
C HIS A 114 -17.74 10.35 -5.43
N THR A 115 -17.45 9.06 -5.32
CA THR A 115 -16.62 8.32 -6.31
C THR A 115 -17.31 8.08 -7.66
N TYR A 116 -18.50 8.65 -7.84
CA TYR A 116 -19.24 8.64 -9.11
C TYR A 116 -19.86 10.02 -9.39
N PRO A 117 -19.74 10.57 -10.62
CA PRO A 117 -19.00 10.02 -11.75
C PRO A 117 -17.48 10.05 -11.53
N LEU A 118 -16.78 9.09 -12.16
CA LEU A 118 -15.31 9.04 -12.08
C LEU A 118 -14.67 10.21 -12.84
N PRO A 119 -13.46 10.66 -12.45
CA PRO A 119 -12.69 11.64 -13.19
C PRO A 119 -12.44 11.21 -14.64
N SER A 120 -12.30 12.19 -15.54
CA SER A 120 -11.95 11.94 -16.94
C SER A 120 -10.53 11.37 -17.11
N THR A 121 -9.64 11.63 -16.14
CA THR A 121 -8.31 11.02 -16.06
C THR A 121 -8.44 9.62 -15.47
N PRO A 122 -7.82 8.57 -16.05
CA PRO A 122 -7.83 7.22 -15.48
C PRO A 122 -7.40 7.23 -14.02
N TRP A 123 -8.30 6.86 -13.13
CA TRP A 123 -8.08 6.92 -11.69
C TRP A 123 -8.45 5.58 -11.03
N ARG A 124 -7.67 5.20 -10.01
CA ARG A 124 -7.99 4.09 -9.12
C ARG A 124 -7.78 4.49 -7.67
N LEU A 125 -8.74 4.07 -6.85
CA LEU A 125 -8.61 4.10 -5.41
C LEU A 125 -7.98 2.78 -4.94
N PHE A 126 -6.88 2.89 -4.21
CA PHE A 126 -6.31 1.80 -3.43
C PHE A 126 -6.62 2.10 -1.97
N ASN A 127 -7.71 1.53 -1.48
CA ASN A 127 -8.18 1.81 -0.14
C ASN A 127 -7.33 1.04 0.87
N THR A 128 -6.39 1.71 1.53
CA THR A 128 -5.54 1.11 2.56
C THR A 128 -6.30 0.93 3.88
N HIS A 129 -7.45 0.28 3.86
CA HIS A 129 -7.71 -0.68 4.93
C HIS A 129 -7.03 -1.97 4.48
N PRO A 130 -5.80 -2.27 4.96
CA PRO A 130 -5.13 -3.55 4.62
C PRO A 130 -6.03 -4.75 4.91
N LEU A 131 -7.01 -4.54 5.78
CA LEU A 131 -7.88 -5.50 6.43
C LEU A 131 -9.12 -5.85 5.60
N LYS A 132 -9.65 -4.91 4.81
CA LYS A 132 -10.78 -5.20 3.89
C LYS A 132 -10.28 -5.72 2.55
N ASP A 133 -9.07 -5.34 2.16
CA ASP A 133 -8.51 -5.73 0.87
C ASP A 133 -8.19 -7.23 0.78
N LEU A 134 -7.64 -7.86 1.83
CA LEU A 134 -7.32 -9.28 1.75
C LEU A 134 -8.57 -10.17 1.70
N GLN A 135 -9.57 -9.88 2.54
CA GLN A 135 -10.83 -10.62 2.53
C GLN A 135 -11.52 -10.49 1.17
N ALA A 136 -11.68 -9.25 0.67
CA ALA A 136 -12.30 -9.00 -0.63
C ALA A 136 -11.52 -9.64 -1.79
N ALA A 137 -10.19 -9.59 -1.77
CA ALA A 137 -9.35 -10.23 -2.78
C ALA A 137 -9.50 -11.76 -2.74
N ILE A 138 -9.49 -12.36 -1.54
CA ILE A 138 -9.71 -13.80 -1.37
C ILE A 138 -11.09 -14.20 -1.90
N ASP A 139 -12.14 -13.49 -1.50
CA ASP A 139 -13.51 -13.80 -1.93
C ASP A 139 -13.65 -13.73 -3.45
N TYR A 140 -13.10 -12.67 -4.06
CA TYR A 140 -13.10 -12.51 -5.51
C TYR A 140 -12.35 -13.65 -6.23
N TYR A 141 -11.08 -13.91 -5.85
CA TYR A 141 -10.24 -14.87 -6.59
C TYR A 141 -10.60 -16.33 -6.30
N THR A 142 -11.09 -16.66 -5.10
CA THR A 142 -11.61 -18.00 -4.81
C THR A 142 -12.82 -18.33 -5.68
N GLN A 143 -13.71 -17.36 -5.90
CA GLN A 143 -14.83 -17.50 -6.81
C GLN A 143 -14.36 -17.56 -8.27
N ALA A 144 -13.52 -16.61 -8.72
CA ALA A 144 -13.08 -16.51 -10.10
C ALA A 144 -12.27 -17.75 -10.57
N TRP A 145 -11.51 -18.37 -9.67
CA TRP A 145 -10.66 -19.53 -9.99
C TRP A 145 -11.26 -20.87 -9.55
N ALA A 146 -12.46 -20.86 -8.96
CA ALA A 146 -13.09 -22.03 -8.35
C ALA A 146 -12.14 -22.78 -7.40
N LYS A 147 -11.47 -22.03 -6.51
CA LYS A 147 -10.53 -22.57 -5.51
C LYS A 147 -11.09 -22.37 -4.10
N SER A 148 -10.86 -23.35 -3.24
CA SER A 148 -11.35 -23.35 -1.85
C SER A 148 -10.23 -23.47 -0.82
N GLU A 149 -8.96 -23.49 -1.25
CA GLU A 149 -7.79 -23.67 -0.41
C GLU A 149 -6.83 -22.50 -0.62
N LEU A 150 -6.25 -22.00 0.47
CA LEU A 150 -5.44 -20.80 0.48
C LEU A 150 -4.05 -21.09 1.03
N LEU A 151 -3.03 -20.71 0.27
CA LEU A 151 -1.67 -20.54 0.77
C LEU A 151 -1.42 -19.04 0.85
N LEU A 152 -1.23 -18.51 2.06
CA LEU A 152 -0.88 -17.11 2.25
C LEU A 152 0.64 -17.01 2.25
N ILE A 153 1.18 -16.17 1.36
CA ILE A 153 2.63 -15.99 1.20
C ILE A 153 2.90 -14.49 1.22
N GLY A 154 3.57 -14.02 2.27
CA GLY A 154 4.03 -12.64 2.39
C GLY A 154 5.54 -12.60 2.24
N PHE A 155 6.06 -11.62 1.49
CA PHE A 155 7.49 -11.38 1.33
C PHE A 155 7.84 -9.96 1.78
N SER A 156 8.90 -9.82 2.59
CA SER A 156 9.36 -8.55 3.14
C SER A 156 8.19 -7.77 3.77
N MET A 157 7.91 -6.54 3.33
CA MET A 157 6.78 -5.74 3.80
C MET A 157 5.43 -6.48 3.74
N GLY A 158 5.22 -7.36 2.74
CA GLY A 158 4.03 -8.19 2.66
C GLY A 158 3.95 -9.27 3.76
N ALA A 159 5.10 -9.75 4.25
CA ALA A 159 5.19 -10.61 5.42
C ALA A 159 4.94 -9.81 6.71
N ASP A 160 5.36 -8.54 6.74
CA ASP A 160 5.26 -7.70 7.93
C ASP A 160 3.82 -7.36 8.31
N VAL A 161 2.97 -7.16 7.30
CA VAL A 161 1.53 -6.88 7.49
C VAL A 161 0.67 -8.13 7.63
N MET A 162 1.20 -9.30 7.22
CA MET A 162 0.42 -10.55 7.14
C MET A 162 -0.21 -10.97 8.48
N PRO A 163 0.48 -10.91 9.65
CA PRO A 163 -0.13 -11.25 10.94
C PRO A 163 -1.42 -10.47 11.23
N PHE A 164 -1.36 -9.17 11.00
CA PHE A 164 -2.49 -8.27 11.23
C PHE A 164 -3.66 -8.55 10.29
N MET A 165 -3.37 -8.83 9.01
CA MET A 165 -4.38 -9.13 8.00
C MET A 165 -5.06 -10.48 8.26
N VAL A 166 -4.28 -11.53 8.55
CA VAL A 166 -4.78 -12.88 8.84
C VAL A 166 -5.70 -12.88 10.07
N ASN A 167 -5.34 -12.15 11.12
CA ASN A 167 -6.15 -12.04 12.33
C ASN A 167 -7.57 -11.51 12.10
N ARG A 168 -7.79 -10.75 11.02
CA ARG A 168 -9.05 -10.09 10.71
C ARG A 168 -9.88 -10.75 9.62
N LEU A 169 -9.36 -11.81 9.00
CA LEU A 169 -10.15 -12.66 8.11
C LEU A 169 -11.33 -13.28 8.88
N ASP A 170 -12.45 -13.45 8.19
CA ASP A 170 -13.60 -14.14 8.76
C ASP A 170 -13.28 -15.62 9.04
N ALA A 171 -14.11 -16.26 9.89
CA ALA A 171 -13.90 -17.64 10.28
C ALA A 171 -13.91 -18.60 9.08
N ASN A 172 -14.83 -18.39 8.13
CA ASN A 172 -14.96 -19.24 6.94
C ASN A 172 -13.71 -19.20 6.07
N THR A 173 -13.09 -18.03 5.95
CA THR A 173 -11.87 -17.81 5.18
C THR A 173 -10.67 -18.38 5.89
N LYS A 174 -10.58 -18.20 7.22
CA LYS A 174 -9.56 -18.85 8.05
C LYS A 174 -9.58 -20.38 7.91
N HIS A 175 -10.75 -21.01 7.79
CA HIS A 175 -10.86 -22.45 7.56
C HIS A 175 -10.30 -22.93 6.21
N LYS A 176 -10.19 -22.04 5.21
CA LYS A 176 -9.61 -22.35 3.90
C LYS A 176 -8.08 -22.30 3.90
N ILE A 177 -7.44 -21.73 4.93
CA ILE A 177 -5.98 -21.56 5.00
C ILE A 177 -5.28 -22.91 5.22
N ARG A 178 -4.35 -23.25 4.31
CA ARG A 178 -3.51 -24.46 4.37
C ARG A 178 -2.12 -24.20 4.92
N SER A 179 -1.60 -22.98 4.79
CA SER A 179 -0.44 -22.46 5.54
C SER A 179 -0.33 -20.94 5.42
N VAL A 180 0.36 -20.33 6.38
CA VAL A 180 0.83 -18.94 6.32
C VAL A 180 2.35 -18.97 6.22
N ASN A 181 2.91 -18.34 5.19
CA ASN A 181 4.32 -18.38 4.86
C ASN A 181 4.88 -16.95 4.87
N LEU A 182 5.79 -16.67 5.78
CA LEU A 182 6.40 -15.36 6.00
C LEU A 182 7.84 -15.42 5.51
N LEU A 183 8.16 -14.69 4.44
CA LEU A 183 9.47 -14.69 3.80
C LEU A 183 10.21 -13.39 4.14
N ASN A 184 11.32 -13.49 4.86
CA ASN A 184 12.09 -12.36 5.41
C ASN A 184 11.21 -11.29 6.11
N PRO A 185 10.37 -11.67 7.09
CA PRO A 185 9.62 -10.71 7.91
C PRO A 185 10.55 -9.92 8.86
N ALA A 186 10.35 -8.61 8.95
CA ALA A 186 10.94 -7.75 9.95
C ALA A 186 10.33 -8.01 11.35
N ASN A 187 10.92 -7.47 12.41
CA ASN A 187 10.37 -7.59 13.77
C ASN A 187 9.22 -6.60 14.06
N THR A 188 9.20 -5.48 13.36
CA THR A 188 8.23 -4.39 13.52
C THR A 188 7.73 -3.87 12.18
N VAL A 189 6.55 -3.25 12.18
CA VAL A 189 5.93 -2.65 10.99
C VAL A 189 5.32 -1.30 11.32
N ASP A 190 5.26 -0.44 10.31
CA ASP A 190 4.38 0.73 10.28
C ASP A 190 3.42 0.56 9.10
N PHE A 191 2.14 0.85 9.33
CA PHE A 191 1.11 0.77 8.29
C PHE A 191 1.09 2.04 7.42
N VAL A 192 1.87 3.05 7.77
CA VAL A 192 2.04 4.28 7.00
C VAL A 192 3.39 4.25 6.29
N PHE A 193 3.37 4.38 4.96
CA PHE A 193 4.59 4.57 4.19
C PHE A 193 5.14 5.98 4.43
N HIS A 194 6.17 6.09 5.25
CA HIS A 194 6.88 7.34 5.47
C HIS A 194 7.95 7.53 4.40
N VAL A 195 7.70 8.37 3.39
CA VAL A 195 8.71 8.75 2.38
C VAL A 195 9.96 9.38 3.04
N SER A 196 9.81 9.99 4.22
CA SER A 196 10.91 10.49 5.06
C SER A 196 11.86 9.38 5.55
N GLY A 197 11.41 8.13 5.63
CA GLY A 197 12.24 6.97 5.96
C GLY A 197 13.32 6.65 4.93
N TRP A 198 13.26 7.24 3.73
CA TRP A 198 14.36 7.20 2.75
C TRP A 198 15.48 8.20 3.09
N PHE A 199 15.19 9.25 3.88
CA PHE A 199 16.12 10.36 4.17
C PHE A 199 16.45 10.55 5.66
N SER A 200 15.91 9.73 6.57
CA SER A 200 16.24 9.79 8.00
C SER A 200 16.54 8.43 8.61
N THR A 201 17.47 8.42 9.55
CA THR A 201 17.88 7.27 10.37
C THR A 201 16.71 6.65 11.14
N ALA A 202 16.63 5.31 11.08
CA ALA A 202 15.59 4.46 11.63
C ALA A 202 15.30 4.70 13.12
N GLY A 203 14.02 4.94 13.45
CA GLY A 203 13.45 4.71 14.78
C GLY A 203 12.65 3.40 14.81
N GLU A 204 12.40 2.84 16.00
CA GLU A 204 11.57 1.63 16.15
C GLU A 204 10.16 1.86 15.60
N LEU A 205 9.73 1.02 14.64
CA LEU A 205 8.38 1.08 14.09
C LEU A 205 7.35 0.65 15.15
N PRO A 206 6.13 1.22 15.14
CA PRO A 206 5.21 1.20 16.28
C PRO A 206 4.59 -0.17 16.59
N TYR A 207 4.51 -1.09 15.62
CA TYR A 207 3.80 -2.35 15.79
C TYR A 207 4.74 -3.56 15.76
N LYS A 208 4.70 -4.37 16.81
CA LYS A 208 5.45 -5.63 16.90
C LYS A 208 4.66 -6.76 16.26
N LEU A 209 5.32 -7.60 15.45
CA LEU A 209 4.65 -8.67 14.72
C LEU A 209 4.37 -9.90 15.59
N TYR A 210 5.33 -10.31 16.43
CA TYR A 210 5.21 -11.57 17.19
C TYR A 210 3.95 -11.69 18.05
N PRO A 211 3.50 -10.64 18.79
CA PRO A 211 2.25 -10.70 19.56
C PRO A 211 1.00 -11.04 18.74
N GLU A 212 0.97 -10.72 17.44
CA GLU A 212 -0.18 -11.00 16.59
C GLU A 212 -0.28 -12.46 16.16
N MET A 213 0.84 -13.20 16.18
CA MET A 213 0.88 -14.56 15.66
C MET A 213 1.34 -15.63 16.66
N LYS A 214 1.81 -15.23 17.85
CA LYS A 214 2.33 -16.15 18.87
C LYS A 214 1.35 -17.27 19.27
N ASP A 215 0.04 -16.99 19.22
CA ASP A 215 -1.02 -17.91 19.65
C ASP A 215 -1.70 -18.64 18.48
N TRP A 216 -1.17 -18.52 17.26
CA TRP A 216 -1.71 -19.22 16.10
C TRP A 216 -1.46 -20.72 16.17
N THR A 217 -2.54 -21.51 16.21
CA THR A 217 -2.50 -22.98 16.32
C THR A 217 -3.28 -23.69 15.20
N GLN A 218 -4.00 -22.95 14.37
CA GLN A 218 -5.00 -23.50 13.45
C GLN A 218 -4.35 -24.10 12.17
N TRP A 219 -3.28 -23.50 11.69
CA TRP A 219 -2.60 -23.83 10.43
C TRP A 219 -1.07 -23.82 10.60
N PRO A 220 -0.31 -24.52 9.72
CA PRO A 220 1.14 -24.37 9.65
C PRO A 220 1.54 -22.91 9.41
N VAL A 221 2.54 -22.44 10.13
CA VAL A 221 3.13 -21.10 10.01
C VAL A 221 4.62 -21.29 9.72
N ASN A 222 5.03 -20.94 8.51
CA ASN A 222 6.39 -21.17 8.03
C ASN A 222 7.11 -19.82 7.94
N CYS A 223 8.14 -19.62 8.76
CA CYS A 223 8.97 -18.42 8.75
C CYS A 223 10.29 -18.73 8.02
N PHE A 224 10.48 -18.12 6.86
CA PHE A 224 11.68 -18.27 6.05
C PHE A 224 12.56 -17.03 6.22
N TYR A 225 13.85 -17.25 6.46
CA TYR A 225 14.80 -16.15 6.66
C TYR A 225 16.16 -16.43 5.99
N SER A 226 16.83 -15.36 5.57
CA SER A 226 18.20 -15.37 5.08
C SER A 226 19.16 -14.66 6.04
N GLU A 227 20.38 -14.33 5.61
CA GLU A 227 21.53 -13.90 6.44
C GLU A 227 21.34 -12.58 7.22
N THR A 228 20.14 -12.00 7.24
CA THR A 228 19.84 -10.75 7.93
C THR A 228 19.70 -10.96 9.44
N GLN A 229 20.49 -10.19 10.21
CA GLN A 229 20.20 -9.95 11.62
C GLN A 229 18.91 -9.13 11.68
N ASP A 230 18.02 -9.45 12.63
CA ASP A 230 16.77 -8.72 12.93
C ASP A 230 15.50 -9.12 12.11
N SER A 231 15.24 -10.43 12.00
CA SER A 231 13.96 -10.96 11.47
C SER A 231 13.02 -11.46 12.57
N LEU A 232 11.71 -11.48 12.28
CA LEU A 232 10.71 -12.14 13.15
C LEU A 232 11.03 -13.62 13.38
N CYS A 233 11.69 -14.28 12.43
CA CYS A 233 12.06 -15.70 12.58
C CYS A 233 13.04 -15.92 13.73
N GLU A 234 13.97 -14.99 13.98
CA GLU A 234 14.86 -15.04 15.15
C GLU A 234 14.09 -14.76 16.46
N THR A 235 13.08 -13.88 16.44
CA THR A 235 12.18 -13.69 17.58
C THR A 235 11.37 -14.94 17.90
N ILE A 236 10.85 -15.65 16.89
CA ILE A 236 10.17 -16.94 17.09
C ILE A 236 11.15 -17.98 17.66
N LYS A 237 12.39 -18.01 17.17
CA LYS A 237 13.45 -18.89 17.67
C LYS A 237 13.82 -18.60 19.13
N ALA A 238 13.85 -17.34 19.53
CA ALA A 238 14.08 -16.97 20.93
C ALA A 238 12.95 -17.46 21.87
N ASN A 239 11.74 -17.70 21.32
CA ASN A 239 10.56 -18.16 22.05
C ASN A 239 10.26 -19.66 21.83
N LEU A 240 11.22 -20.47 21.35
CA LEU A 240 11.05 -21.93 21.14
C LEU A 240 10.33 -22.68 22.28
N PRO A 241 10.58 -22.42 23.57
CA PRO A 241 9.91 -23.14 24.65
C PRO A 241 8.41 -22.85 24.78
N GLN A 242 7.93 -21.75 24.20
CA GLN A 242 6.57 -21.23 24.37
C GLN A 242 5.79 -21.14 23.05
N LYS A 243 6.48 -21.20 21.90
CA LYS A 243 5.82 -21.13 20.60
C LYS A 243 5.00 -22.42 20.35
N PRO A 244 3.90 -22.33 19.60
CA PRO A 244 3.20 -23.49 19.07
C PRO A 244 4.06 -24.39 18.15
N ASP A 245 3.78 -25.69 18.14
CA ASP A 245 4.48 -26.68 17.31
C ASP A 245 4.29 -26.48 15.81
N ASN A 246 3.16 -25.89 15.40
CA ASN A 246 2.83 -25.56 14.02
C ASN A 246 3.62 -24.36 13.46
N GLN A 247 4.49 -23.73 14.25
CA GLN A 247 5.40 -22.67 13.79
C GLN A 247 6.78 -23.25 13.45
N GLN A 248 7.16 -23.19 12.18
CA GLN A 248 8.39 -23.77 11.65
C GLN A 248 9.32 -22.68 11.11
N LEU A 249 10.63 -22.89 11.26
CA LEU A 249 11.67 -21.97 10.83
C LEU A 249 12.51 -22.59 9.72
N PHE A 250 12.73 -21.84 8.64
CA PHE A 250 13.46 -22.29 7.47
C PHE A 250 14.54 -21.27 7.10
N TYR A 251 15.80 -21.68 7.22
CA TYR A 251 16.92 -20.84 6.80
C TYR A 251 17.33 -21.17 5.36
N LEU A 252 17.54 -20.13 4.54
CA LEU A 252 18.23 -20.23 3.26
C LEU A 252 19.35 -19.19 3.21
N SER A 253 20.56 -19.62 2.87
CA SER A 253 21.68 -18.71 2.62
C SER A 253 21.37 -17.77 1.46
N GLY A 254 21.90 -16.54 1.53
CA GLY A 254 21.77 -15.54 0.46
C GLY A 254 21.24 -14.19 0.93
N ASP A 255 20.95 -13.33 -0.04
CA ASP A 255 20.45 -11.98 0.16
C ASP A 255 18.97 -11.93 0.62
N HIS A 256 18.41 -10.72 0.71
CA HIS A 256 17.00 -10.52 1.05
C HIS A 256 16.03 -11.21 0.07
N HIS A 257 16.48 -11.56 -1.13
CA HIS A 257 15.73 -12.28 -2.16
C HIS A 257 16.12 -13.77 -2.24
N PHE A 258 16.80 -14.30 -1.23
CA PHE A 258 17.25 -15.69 -1.14
C PHE A 258 18.14 -16.11 -2.32
N ASN A 259 18.93 -15.18 -2.88
CA ASN A 259 19.73 -15.35 -4.10
C ASN A 259 18.94 -15.89 -5.30
N GLY A 260 17.62 -15.68 -5.33
CA GLY A 260 16.75 -16.21 -6.38
C GLY A 260 16.43 -17.70 -6.28
N ASN A 261 16.68 -18.36 -5.14
CA ASN A 261 16.39 -19.79 -4.95
C ASN A 261 14.90 -20.08 -4.69
N TYR A 262 14.04 -19.63 -5.60
CA TYR A 262 12.59 -19.76 -5.49
C TYR A 262 12.10 -21.20 -5.57
N GLN A 263 12.82 -22.07 -6.28
CA GLN A 263 12.47 -23.50 -6.36
C GLN A 263 12.50 -24.17 -5.00
N GLN A 264 13.52 -23.88 -4.19
CA GLN A 264 13.63 -24.44 -2.84
C GLN A 264 12.53 -23.89 -1.92
N LEU A 265 12.23 -22.59 -2.02
CA LEU A 265 11.13 -21.96 -1.28
C LEU A 265 9.79 -22.61 -1.61
N ILE A 266 9.46 -22.76 -2.89
CA ILE A 266 8.20 -23.39 -3.33
C ILE A 266 8.11 -24.82 -2.81
N LYS A 267 9.19 -25.60 -2.94
CA LYS A 267 9.24 -26.97 -2.44
C LYS A 267 8.95 -27.05 -0.95
N TRP A 268 9.56 -26.19 -0.14
CA TRP A 268 9.34 -26.17 1.31
C TRP A 268 7.96 -25.64 1.69
N ILE A 269 7.44 -24.62 1.02
CA ILE A 269 6.08 -24.10 1.25
C ILE A 269 5.05 -25.21 1.01
N LEU A 270 5.14 -25.91 -0.12
CA LEU A 270 4.20 -26.97 -0.47
C LEU A 270 4.33 -28.16 0.50
N ALA A 271 5.55 -28.59 0.82
CA ALA A 271 5.78 -29.71 1.74
C ALA A 271 5.31 -29.44 3.18
N ASN A 272 5.27 -28.17 3.60
CA ASN A 272 4.87 -27.75 4.94
C ASN A 272 3.52 -27.02 4.93
N SER A 273 2.63 -27.45 4.05
CA SER A 273 1.24 -26.98 3.97
C SER A 273 0.28 -28.15 4.10
N LYS A 274 -0.93 -27.91 4.62
CA LYS A 274 -2.01 -28.91 4.67
C LYS A 274 -2.68 -29.09 3.30
N VAL A 275 -1.94 -28.99 2.19
CA VAL A 275 -2.48 -29.18 0.84
C VAL A 275 -2.71 -30.69 0.63
N PRO A 276 -3.94 -31.13 0.27
CA PRO A 276 -4.18 -32.52 -0.09
C PRO A 276 -3.30 -32.89 -1.28
N VAL A 277 -2.49 -33.94 -1.13
CA VAL A 277 -1.76 -34.52 -2.26
C VAL A 277 -2.80 -35.09 -3.22
N ARG A 278 -2.90 -34.51 -4.41
CA ARG A 278 -3.66 -35.06 -5.54
C ARG A 278 -2.73 -35.79 -6.49
#